data_AF-A0A3B9V1G5-F1
#
_entry.id   AF-A0A3B9V1G5-F1
#
_cell.length_a   1.000
_cell.length_b   1.000
_cell.length_c   1.000
_cell.angle_alpha   90.00
_cell.angle_beta   90.00
_cell.angle_gamma   90.00
#
_symmetry.space_group_name_H-M   'P 1'
#
loop_
_entity.id
_entity.type
_entity.pdbx_description
1 polymer ?
#
loop_
_entity_poly.entity_id
_entity_poly.type
_entity_poly.pdbx_seq_one_letter_code
_entity_poly.pdbx_strand_id
1 'polypeptide(L)'
;PLPLIDIQFCTAGCAQLHNQWWPQGLDAGLVVAGFGGGTVPDTMADALRETASSGTSIVISSRVPKVTVLPETMTLEESDRVVASRHLNPQKAAVLLSLSLAAGCTPLSSFEALQ
;
A
#
# COMPACT_ATOMS: atom_id res chain seq x y z
N PRO A 1 -13.61 11.87 -11.12
CA PRO A 1 -13.82 10.42 -10.93
C PRO A 1 -12.89 9.93 -9.83
N LEU A 2 -13.25 8.86 -9.10
CA LEU A 2 -12.35 8.31 -8.08
C LEU A 2 -11.24 7.47 -8.74
N PRO A 3 -9.96 7.70 -8.39
CA PRO A 3 -8.83 6.86 -8.82
C PRO A 3 -9.03 5.37 -8.52
N LEU A 4 -8.57 4.52 -9.43
CA LEU A 4 -8.63 3.07 -9.28
C LEU A 4 -7.59 2.62 -8.24
N ILE A 5 -8.08 1.97 -7.17
CA ILE A 5 -7.26 1.38 -6.13
C ILE A 5 -7.49 -0.12 -6.10
N ASP A 6 -6.43 -0.90 -6.31
CA ASP A 6 -6.48 -2.36 -6.16
C ASP A 6 -5.99 -2.80 -4.76
N ILE A 7 -6.36 -4.01 -4.36
CA ILE A 7 -5.93 -4.62 -3.09
C ILE A 7 -5.24 -5.96 -3.35
N GLN A 8 -3.91 -5.98 -3.20
CA GLN A 8 -3.12 -7.20 -3.27
C GLN A 8 -3.10 -7.92 -1.93
N PHE A 9 -3.71 -9.10 -1.88
CA PHE A 9 -3.69 -9.94 -0.68
C PHE A 9 -2.44 -10.83 -0.64
N CYS A 10 -1.69 -10.80 0.46
CA CYS A 10 -0.52 -11.68 0.63
C CYS A 10 -0.92 -13.05 1.18
N THR A 11 -0.42 -14.10 0.56
CA THR A 11 -0.57 -15.52 0.93
C THR A 11 0.79 -16.21 0.91
N ALA A 12 0.88 -17.43 1.45
CA ALA A 12 2.12 -18.21 1.32
C ALA A 12 2.45 -18.41 -0.17
N GLY A 13 3.70 -18.16 -0.56
CA GLY A 13 4.11 -18.21 -1.97
C GLY A 13 3.62 -17.02 -2.81
N CYS A 14 3.26 -15.88 -2.21
CA CYS A 14 2.87 -14.69 -2.97
C CYS A 14 4.04 -14.00 -3.68
N ALA A 15 5.29 -14.35 -3.36
CA ALA A 15 6.50 -13.88 -4.04
C ALA A 15 6.53 -14.25 -5.53
N GLN A 16 5.81 -15.32 -5.90
CA GLN A 16 5.67 -15.81 -7.27
C GLN A 16 4.50 -15.17 -8.02
N LEU A 17 3.71 -14.30 -7.36
CA LEU A 17 2.63 -13.59 -8.03
C LEU A 17 3.19 -12.60 -9.05
N HIS A 18 2.53 -12.53 -10.20
CA HIS A 18 2.94 -11.65 -11.26
C HIS A 18 2.39 -10.24 -11.00
N ASN A 19 3.29 -9.27 -10.84
CA ASN A 19 3.00 -7.86 -10.61
C ASN A 19 2.40 -7.13 -11.84
N GLN A 20 2.34 -7.78 -13.01
CA GLN A 20 1.88 -7.17 -14.27
C GLN A 20 0.43 -6.63 -14.22
N TRP A 21 -0.36 -7.05 -13.25
CA TRP A 21 -1.77 -6.64 -13.11
C TRP A 21 -1.98 -5.49 -12.13
N TRP A 22 -0.93 -5.06 -11.41
CA TRP A 22 -1.07 -3.93 -10.50
C TRP A 22 -1.34 -2.65 -11.29
N PRO A 23 -2.24 -1.79 -10.79
CA PRO A 23 -2.44 -0.46 -11.36
C PRO A 23 -1.11 0.30 -11.45
N GLN A 24 -0.92 1.05 -12.54
CA GLN A 24 0.30 1.82 -12.79
C GLN A 24 -0.04 3.29 -13.06
N GLY A 25 0.84 4.18 -12.63
CA GLY A 25 0.80 5.61 -12.94
C GLY A 25 0.36 6.48 -11.77
N LEU A 26 0.34 7.79 -12.01
CA LEU A 26 0.16 8.81 -10.97
C LEU A 26 -1.26 8.85 -10.37
N ASP A 27 -2.27 8.44 -11.15
CA ASP A 27 -3.69 8.42 -10.76
C ASP A 27 -4.15 7.01 -10.35
N ALA A 28 -3.22 6.17 -9.93
CA ALA A 28 -3.45 4.78 -9.55
C ALA A 28 -2.86 4.47 -8.18
N GLY A 29 -3.47 3.52 -7.48
CA GLY A 29 -2.94 3.07 -6.20
C GLY A 29 -3.11 1.59 -5.94
N LEU A 30 -2.29 1.09 -5.02
CA LEU A 30 -2.27 -0.29 -4.60
C LEU A 30 -2.22 -0.36 -3.08
N VAL A 31 -3.15 -1.11 -2.49
CA VAL A 31 -3.08 -1.49 -1.08
C VAL A 31 -2.57 -2.91 -0.97
N VAL A 32 -1.54 -3.14 -0.17
CA VAL A 32 -1.00 -4.48 0.08
C VAL A 32 -1.50 -4.96 1.44
N ALA A 33 -2.28 -6.04 1.46
CA ALA A 33 -2.67 -6.71 2.70
C ALA A 33 -1.56 -7.69 3.11
N GLY A 34 -0.49 -7.13 3.70
CA GLY A 34 0.72 -7.84 4.12
C GLY A 34 0.53 -8.76 5.32
N PHE A 35 1.62 -9.41 5.72
CA PHE A 35 1.67 -10.28 6.89
C PHE A 35 1.89 -9.47 8.17
N GLY A 36 1.28 -9.89 9.29
CA GLY A 36 1.57 -9.33 10.61
C GLY A 36 1.56 -7.80 10.61
N GLY A 37 2.67 -7.19 11.04
CA GLY A 37 2.88 -5.73 11.07
C GLY A 37 3.14 -5.07 9.71
N GLY A 38 2.69 -5.66 8.59
CA GLY A 38 2.85 -5.12 7.24
C GLY A 38 4.08 -5.63 6.50
N THR A 39 4.57 -6.83 6.83
CA THR A 39 5.73 -7.41 6.12
C THR A 39 5.29 -8.09 4.83
N VAL A 40 6.21 -8.10 3.85
CA VAL A 40 6.09 -8.80 2.57
C VAL A 40 7.40 -9.52 2.23
N PRO A 41 7.39 -10.55 1.37
CA PRO A 41 8.63 -11.19 0.89
C PRO A 41 9.53 -10.20 0.12
N ASP A 42 10.85 -10.38 0.18
CA ASP A 42 11.83 -9.45 -0.41
C ASP A 42 11.61 -9.24 -1.93
N THR A 43 11.38 -10.31 -2.68
CA THR A 43 11.12 -10.21 -4.13
C THR A 43 9.86 -9.39 -4.45
N MET A 44 8.85 -9.46 -3.57
CA MET A 44 7.65 -8.65 -3.68
C MET A 44 7.92 -7.20 -3.29
N ALA A 45 8.76 -6.97 -2.27
CA ALA A 45 9.19 -5.64 -1.87
C ALA A 45 9.91 -4.93 -3.01
N ASP A 46 10.79 -5.62 -3.74
CA ASP A 46 11.48 -5.06 -4.91
C ASP A 46 10.50 -4.65 -6.01
N ALA A 47 9.55 -5.52 -6.36
CA ALA A 47 8.50 -5.21 -7.34
C ALA A 47 7.61 -4.03 -6.90
N LEU A 48 7.32 -3.91 -5.61
CA LEU A 48 6.57 -2.78 -5.05
C LEU A 48 7.38 -1.48 -5.12
N ARG A 49 8.69 -1.51 -4.83
CA ARG A 49 9.58 -0.34 -4.98
C ARG A 49 9.62 0.14 -6.43
N GLU A 50 9.75 -0.79 -7.38
CA GLU A 50 9.69 -0.47 -8.81
C GLU A 50 8.34 0.16 -9.18
N THR A 51 7.23 -0.41 -8.72
CA THR A 51 5.88 0.11 -8.95
C THR A 51 5.64 1.48 -8.32
N ALA A 52 6.24 1.75 -7.15
CA ALA A 52 6.20 3.09 -6.55
C ALA A 52 7.03 4.09 -7.36
N SER A 53 8.19 3.66 -7.87
CA SER A 53 9.08 4.51 -8.68
C SER A 53 8.46 4.90 -10.03
N SER A 54 7.56 4.07 -10.57
CA SER A 54 6.77 4.39 -11.78
C SER A 54 5.63 5.37 -11.52
N GLY A 55 5.42 5.78 -10.26
CA GLY A 55 4.45 6.79 -9.86
C GLY A 55 3.24 6.25 -9.11
N THR A 56 3.07 4.94 -8.97
CA THR A 56 1.91 4.37 -8.27
C THR A 56 2.00 4.62 -6.77
N SER A 57 0.90 5.00 -6.14
CA SER A 57 0.85 5.13 -4.68
C SER A 57 0.56 3.79 -4.01
N ILE A 58 1.40 3.41 -3.04
CA ILE A 58 1.33 2.13 -2.34
C ILE A 58 1.02 2.36 -0.87
N VAL A 59 0.05 1.63 -0.35
CA VAL A 59 -0.26 1.59 1.08
C VAL A 59 -0.03 0.18 1.60
N ILE A 60 0.86 0.04 2.58
CA ILE A 60 1.11 -1.22 3.27
C ILE A 60 0.13 -1.36 4.43
N SER A 61 -0.76 -2.34 4.32
CA SER A 61 -1.73 -2.73 5.34
C SER A 61 -1.51 -4.17 5.79
N SER A 62 -2.38 -4.65 6.66
CA SER A 62 -2.31 -6.01 7.20
C SER A 62 -3.57 -6.78 6.88
N ARG A 63 -3.41 -8.04 6.49
CA ARG A 63 -4.53 -8.98 6.40
C ARG A 63 -5.00 -9.48 7.77
N VAL A 64 -4.25 -9.19 8.84
CA VAL A 64 -4.55 -9.62 10.20
C VAL A 64 -5.54 -8.63 10.83
N PRO A 65 -6.64 -9.09 11.44
CA PRO A 65 -7.58 -8.20 12.10
C PRO A 65 -6.94 -7.52 13.32
N LYS A 66 -7.29 -6.24 13.55
CA LYS A 66 -6.85 -5.43 14.72
C LYS A 66 -5.33 -5.31 14.86
N VAL A 67 -4.64 -5.10 13.75
CA VAL A 67 -3.21 -4.78 13.73
C VAL A 67 -3.01 -3.34 13.25
N THR A 68 -2.05 -2.66 13.87
CA THR A 68 -1.52 -1.39 13.38
C THR A 68 -0.25 -1.68 12.61
N VAL A 69 -0.19 -1.22 11.34
CA VAL A 69 1.05 -1.22 10.56
C VAL A 69 1.76 0.10 10.79
N LEU A 70 2.99 0.03 11.31
CA LEU A 70 3.83 1.19 11.54
C LEU A 70 4.96 1.23 10.49
N PRO A 71 5.52 2.42 10.19
CA PRO A 71 6.65 2.54 9.27
C PRO A 71 7.82 1.63 9.64
N GLU A 72 8.09 1.46 10.94
CA GLU A 72 9.20 0.67 11.46
C GLU A 72 8.94 -0.84 11.41
N THR A 73 7.70 -1.27 11.20
CA THR A 73 7.31 -2.70 11.20
C THR A 73 7.08 -3.26 9.81
N MET A 74 6.86 -2.41 8.81
CA MET A 74 6.69 -2.83 7.42
C MET A 74 8.04 -3.06 6.73
N THR A 75 8.05 -3.87 5.67
CA THR A 75 9.27 -4.19 4.91
C THR A 75 9.75 -3.03 4.02
N LEU A 76 8.83 -2.19 3.54
CA LEU A 76 9.16 -1.05 2.70
C LEU A 76 9.47 0.19 3.54
N GLU A 77 10.29 1.09 3.02
CA GLU A 77 10.55 2.38 3.67
C GLU A 77 9.41 3.37 3.36
N GLU A 78 8.98 4.13 4.37
CA GLU A 78 7.94 5.14 4.21
C GLU A 78 8.45 6.33 3.39
N SER A 79 7.61 6.85 2.51
CA SER A 79 7.89 7.97 1.61
C SER A 79 6.58 8.63 1.15
N ASP A 80 6.67 9.68 0.34
CA ASP A 80 5.49 10.35 -0.24
C ASP A 80 4.55 9.39 -0.99
N ARG A 81 5.06 8.29 -1.56
CA ARG A 81 4.28 7.33 -2.35
C ARG A 81 4.11 5.97 -1.70
N VAL A 82 4.87 5.63 -0.65
CA VAL A 82 4.75 4.36 0.05
C VAL A 82 4.49 4.63 1.51
N VAL A 83 3.33 4.25 2.03
CA VAL A 83 2.92 4.60 3.40
C VAL A 83 2.37 3.41 4.16
N ALA A 84 2.58 3.40 5.46
CA ALA A 84 1.96 2.42 6.34
C ALA A 84 0.51 2.84 6.66
N SER A 85 -0.44 1.91 6.56
CA SER A 85 -1.89 2.16 6.73
C SER A 85 -2.32 2.55 8.15
N ARG A 86 -1.39 2.53 9.12
CA ARG A 86 -1.66 2.69 10.54
C ARG A 86 -2.69 1.63 10.98
N HIS A 87 -3.79 2.06 11.60
CA HIS A 87 -4.84 1.17 12.11
C HIS A 87 -5.90 0.81 11.05
N LEU A 88 -5.76 1.29 9.81
CA LEU A 88 -6.72 0.99 8.74
C LEU A 88 -6.45 -0.39 8.15
N ASN A 89 -7.52 -1.18 8.03
CA ASN A 89 -7.49 -2.43 7.28
C ASN A 89 -7.44 -2.14 5.76
N PRO A 90 -7.15 -3.15 4.91
CA PRO A 90 -6.88 -2.93 3.49
C PRO A 90 -8.02 -2.20 2.75
N GLN A 91 -9.27 -2.58 3.02
CA GLN A 91 -10.43 -1.97 2.36
C GLN A 91 -10.67 -0.52 2.79
N LYS A 92 -10.42 -0.14 4.05
CA LYS A 92 -10.54 1.26 4.49
C LYS A 92 -9.38 2.10 3.98
N ALA A 93 -8.18 1.53 3.96
CA ALA A 93 -7.00 2.16 3.38
C ALA A 93 -7.22 2.46 1.89
N ALA A 94 -7.85 1.55 1.14
CA ALA A 94 -8.15 1.77 -0.28
C ALA A 94 -9.10 2.95 -0.50
N VAL A 95 -10.13 3.08 0.34
CA VAL A 95 -11.06 4.23 0.30
C VAL A 95 -10.31 5.53 0.58
N LEU A 96 -9.51 5.60 1.65
CA LEU A 96 -8.75 6.81 1.96
C LEU A 96 -7.77 7.16 0.85
N LEU A 97 -7.02 6.18 0.33
CA LEU A 97 -6.08 6.41 -0.76
C LEU A 97 -6.77 6.97 -2.01
N SER A 98 -7.92 6.42 -2.40
CA SER A 98 -8.69 6.93 -3.54
C SER A 98 -9.12 8.39 -3.33
N LEU A 99 -9.57 8.73 -2.12
CA LEU A 99 -9.96 10.11 -1.77
C LEU A 99 -8.76 11.05 -1.75
N SER A 100 -7.63 10.64 -1.18
CA SER A 100 -6.39 11.42 -1.14
C SER A 100 -5.90 11.77 -2.54
N LEU A 101 -5.84 10.77 -3.44
CA LEU A 101 -5.44 10.97 -4.82
C LEU A 101 -6.43 11.87 -5.57
N ALA A 102 -7.74 11.66 -5.37
CA ALA A 102 -8.76 12.52 -5.99
C ALA A 102 -8.68 13.99 -5.52
N ALA A 103 -8.19 14.22 -4.30
CA ALA A 103 -7.97 15.55 -3.74
C ALA A 103 -6.61 16.17 -4.12
N GLY A 104 -5.76 15.44 -4.86
CA GLY A 104 -4.40 15.88 -5.20
C GLY A 104 -3.42 15.87 -4.01
N CYS A 105 -3.75 15.15 -2.94
CA CYS A 105 -2.88 14.98 -1.77
C CYS A 105 -1.93 13.79 -1.96
N THR A 106 -0.75 13.86 -1.35
CA THR A 106 0.12 12.69 -1.25
C THR A 106 -0.46 11.69 -0.25
N PRO A 107 -0.28 10.38 -0.46
CA PRO A 107 -0.60 9.37 0.54
C PRO A 107 -0.01 9.71 1.92
N LEU A 108 1.24 10.18 1.98
CA LEU A 108 1.92 10.48 3.24
C LEU A 108 1.12 11.48 4.10
N SER A 109 0.76 12.63 3.53
CA SER A 109 -0.01 13.66 4.23
C SER A 109 -1.36 13.16 4.79
N SER A 110 -1.98 12.18 4.14
CA SER A 110 -3.29 11.66 4.54
C SER A 110 -3.17 10.56 5.61
N PHE A 111 -2.16 9.70 5.50
CA PHE A 111 -1.98 8.55 6.38
C PHE A 111 -1.19 8.88 7.66
N GLU A 112 -0.30 9.87 7.63
CA GLU A 112 0.36 10.36 8.85
C GLU A 112 -0.62 11.00 9.84
N ALA A 113 -1.70 11.60 9.36
CA ALA A 113 -2.76 12.15 10.20
C ALA A 113 -3.53 11.09 11.02
N LEU A 114 -3.27 9.80 10.78
CA LEU A 114 -3.88 8.67 11.48
C LEU A 114 -3.00 8.10 12.61
N GLN A 115 -1.88 8.75 12.93
CA GLN A 115 -1.02 8.39 14.06
C GLN A 115 -1.77 8.40 15.40
#